data_AF-A0A937SC52-F1
#
_entry.id   AF-A0A937SC52-F1
#
_cell.length_a   1.000
_cell.length_b   1.000
_cell.length_c   1.000
_cell.angle_alpha   90.00
_cell.angle_beta   90.00
_cell.angle_gamma   90.00
#
_symmetry.space_group_name_H-M   'P 1'
#
loop_
_entity.id
_entity.type
_entity.pdbx_description
1 polymer ?
#
loop_
_entity_poly.entity_id
_entity_poly.type
_entity_poly.pdbx_seq_one_letter_code
_entity_poly.pdbx_strand_id
1 'polypeptide(L)'
;MRDEIDDLPKLPSGWIWTKLGEVASDPQYGWTTSAIADGELPLLRTTDITPGRVDWASVPFCKDEPPDIGKYLLHDGDIVISRAGSVGYSYLVKNPPKSVFASYLIRF
;
A
#
# COMPACT_ATOMS: atom_id res chain seq x y z
N MET A 1 4.31 13.76 -31.99
CA MET A 1 3.60 12.75 -31.18
C MET A 1 2.79 13.56 -30.18
N ARG A 2 1.47 13.42 -30.13
CA ARG A 2 0.66 14.14 -29.13
C ARG A 2 0.91 13.48 -27.78
N ASP A 3 1.17 14.28 -26.74
CA ASP A 3 1.27 13.74 -25.40
C ASP A 3 -0.14 13.57 -24.83
N GLU A 4 -0.38 12.49 -24.07
CA GLU A 4 -1.67 12.19 -23.43
C GLU A 4 -2.21 13.33 -22.55
N ILE A 5 -1.34 14.25 -22.12
CA ILE A 5 -1.69 15.40 -21.30
C ILE A 5 -2.27 16.58 -22.12
N ASP A 6 -2.10 16.59 -23.44
CA ASP A 6 -2.51 17.69 -24.32
C ASP A 6 -4.05 17.84 -24.38
N ASP A 7 -4.79 16.76 -24.14
CA ASP A 7 -6.26 16.71 -24.20
C ASP A 7 -6.93 16.85 -22.82
N LEU A 8 -6.16 17.14 -21.76
CA LEU A 8 -6.67 17.30 -20.40
C LEU A 8 -7.23 18.71 -20.13
N PRO A 9 -8.19 18.87 -19.20
CA PRO A 9 -8.80 20.16 -18.91
C PRO A 9 -7.78 21.16 -18.36
N LYS A 10 -8.07 22.46 -18.57
CA LYS A 10 -7.27 23.57 -18.02
C LYS A 10 -7.25 23.51 -16.50
N LEU A 11 -6.06 23.69 -15.92
CA LEU A 11 -5.85 23.69 -14.48
C LEU A 11 -5.82 25.11 -13.89
N PRO A 12 -6.03 25.27 -12.57
CA PRO A 12 -5.79 26.53 -11.87
C PRO A 12 -4.33 27.01 -12.01
N SER A 13 -4.11 28.31 -11.80
CA SER A 13 -2.76 28.88 -11.82
C SER A 13 -1.83 28.17 -10.82
N GLY A 14 -0.64 27.80 -11.27
CA GLY A 14 0.38 27.11 -10.46
C GLY A 14 0.29 25.57 -10.47
N TRP A 15 -0.73 24.98 -11.09
CA TRP A 15 -0.86 23.52 -11.21
C TRP A 15 -0.35 23.02 -12.55
N ILE A 16 0.18 21.79 -12.57
CA ILE A 16 0.61 21.09 -13.79
C ILE A 16 0.02 19.69 -13.84
N TRP A 17 -0.22 19.20 -15.05
CA TRP A 17 -0.45 17.77 -15.27
C TRP A 17 0.87 17.03 -15.18
N THR A 18 0.90 15.95 -14.41
CA THR A 18 2.04 15.05 -14.31
C THR A 18 1.56 13.61 -14.15
N LYS A 19 2.44 12.64 -14.38
CA LYS A 19 2.14 11.21 -14.17
C LYS A 19 2.46 10.84 -12.74
N LEU A 20 1.75 9.84 -12.20
CA LEU A 20 1.99 9.37 -10.82
C LEU A 20 3.45 8.95 -10.61
N GLY A 21 4.07 8.29 -11.58
CA GLY A 21 5.48 7.87 -11.50
C GLY A 21 6.50 9.02 -11.43
N GLU A 22 6.09 10.26 -11.73
CA GLU A 22 6.96 11.44 -11.61
C GLU A 22 6.94 12.05 -10.20
N VAL A 23 5.96 11.65 -9.37
CA VAL A 23 5.72 12.24 -8.03
C VAL A 23 5.63 11.20 -6.92
N ALA A 24 5.68 9.92 -7.24
CA ALA A 24 5.65 8.82 -6.29
C ALA A 24 6.93 7.99 -6.39
N SER A 25 7.27 7.29 -5.30
CA SER A 25 8.31 6.27 -5.32
C SER A 25 7.90 5.06 -6.16
N ASP A 26 8.86 4.21 -6.51
CA ASP A 26 8.57 3.01 -7.29
C ASP A 26 7.56 2.12 -6.54
N PRO A 27 6.46 1.72 -7.19
CA PRO A 27 5.44 0.90 -6.55
C PRO A 27 6.02 -0.46 -6.17
N GLN A 28 5.74 -0.89 -4.95
CA GLN A 28 6.15 -2.21 -4.47
C GLN A 28 4.95 -3.08 -4.11
N TYR A 29 4.95 -4.32 -4.61
CA TYR A 29 4.02 -5.35 -4.14
C TYR A 29 4.46 -5.98 -2.83
N GLY A 30 3.48 -6.33 -2.00
CA GLY A 30 3.68 -7.02 -0.74
C GLY A 30 4.13 -8.48 -0.89
N TRP A 31 4.25 -9.15 0.26
CA TRP A 31 4.65 -10.55 0.34
C TRP A 31 3.46 -11.49 0.09
N THR A 32 3.70 -12.59 -0.63
CA THR A 32 2.67 -13.62 -0.86
C THR A 32 2.83 -14.71 0.19
N THR A 33 1.91 -14.74 1.15
CA THR A 33 1.75 -15.84 2.10
C THR A 33 0.31 -15.90 2.58
N SER A 34 -0.09 -17.03 3.15
CA SER A 34 -1.38 -17.14 3.84
C SER A 34 -1.33 -16.42 5.18
N ALA A 35 -2.49 -15.95 5.66
CA ALA A 35 -2.63 -15.41 7.00
C ALA A 35 -2.96 -16.52 8.01
N ILE A 36 -2.38 -16.45 9.20
CA ILE A 36 -2.69 -17.31 10.36
C ILE A 36 -3.10 -16.45 11.57
N ALA A 37 -3.86 -17.03 12.49
CA ALA A 37 -4.40 -16.32 13.65
C ALA A 37 -3.32 -15.94 14.68
N ASP A 38 -2.31 -16.81 14.86
CA ASP A 38 -1.23 -16.63 15.82
C ASP A 38 0.12 -16.74 15.11
N GLY A 39 1.03 -15.82 15.39
CA GLY A 39 2.38 -15.78 14.82
C GLY A 39 3.19 -14.59 15.34
N GLU A 40 4.36 -14.37 14.73
CA GLU A 40 5.31 -13.34 15.19
C GLU A 40 5.28 -12.07 14.34
N LEU A 41 5.03 -12.19 13.04
CA LEU A 41 5.08 -11.08 12.09
C LEU A 41 3.69 -10.76 11.52
N PRO A 42 3.07 -9.62 11.91
CA PRO A 42 1.78 -9.19 11.37
C PRO A 42 1.83 -8.96 9.86
N LEU A 43 0.75 -9.35 9.19
CA LEU A 43 0.53 -9.27 7.74
C LEU A 43 -0.71 -8.41 7.46
N LEU A 44 -0.50 -7.15 7.08
CA LEU A 44 -1.58 -6.26 6.67
C LEU A 44 -2.18 -6.72 5.33
N ARG A 45 -3.49 -6.95 5.30
CA ARG A 45 -4.22 -7.41 4.10
C ARG A 45 -5.17 -6.32 3.61
N THR A 46 -5.68 -6.52 2.39
CA THR A 46 -6.73 -5.67 1.83
C THR A 46 -7.95 -5.53 2.75
N THR A 47 -8.36 -6.59 3.46
CA THR A 47 -9.54 -6.54 4.33
C THR A 47 -9.33 -5.71 5.58
N ASP A 48 -8.08 -5.47 5.96
CA ASP A 48 -7.71 -4.73 7.16
C ASP A 48 -7.66 -3.20 6.87
N ILE A 49 -7.58 -2.81 5.59
CA ILE A 49 -7.71 -1.41 5.15
C ILE A 49 -9.18 -1.06 4.87
N THR A 50 -9.79 -0.32 5.79
CA THR A 50 -11.17 0.17 5.72
C THR A 50 -11.20 1.70 5.65
N PRO A 51 -12.34 2.36 5.38
CA PRO A 51 -12.43 3.81 5.42
C PRO A 51 -12.26 4.26 6.88
N GLY A 52 -11.05 4.65 7.27
CA GLY A 52 -10.71 4.97 8.64
C GLY A 52 -9.30 4.51 9.02
N ARG A 53 -9.18 3.92 10.22
CA ARG A 53 -7.91 3.47 10.78
C ARG A 53 -7.81 1.94 10.68
N VAL A 54 -6.61 1.45 10.41
CA VAL A 54 -6.29 0.02 10.60
C VAL A 54 -6.39 -0.32 12.09
N ASP A 55 -7.14 -1.36 12.41
CA ASP A 55 -7.09 -1.98 13.73
C ASP A 55 -5.97 -3.03 13.78
N TRP A 56 -4.79 -2.59 14.17
CA TRP A 56 -3.59 -3.43 14.26
C TRP A 56 -3.74 -4.63 15.19
N ALA A 57 -4.66 -4.59 16.15
CA ALA A 57 -4.91 -5.73 17.04
C ALA A 57 -5.62 -6.89 16.33
N SER A 58 -6.30 -6.61 15.21
CA SER A 58 -7.01 -7.61 14.39
C SER A 58 -6.19 -8.10 13.18
N VAL A 59 -5.04 -7.46 12.91
CA VAL A 59 -4.18 -7.83 11.78
C VAL A 59 -3.58 -9.21 12.05
N PRO A 60 -3.78 -10.21 11.17
CA PRO A 60 -3.27 -11.56 11.38
C PRO A 60 -1.76 -11.62 11.10
N PHE A 61 -1.18 -12.81 11.18
CA PHE A 61 0.25 -13.02 11.00
C PHE A 61 0.58 -13.75 9.69
N CYS A 62 1.82 -13.60 9.22
CA CYS A 62 2.37 -14.40 8.14
C CYS A 62 2.40 -15.88 8.51
N LYS A 63 1.90 -16.76 7.63
CA LYS A 63 2.16 -18.20 7.75
C LYS A 63 3.64 -18.52 7.51
N ASP A 64 4.18 -17.92 6.44
CA ASP A 64 5.57 -18.07 6.03
C ASP A 64 6.18 -16.67 5.92
N GLU A 65 7.15 -16.35 6.78
CA GLU A 65 7.82 -15.05 6.77
C GLU A 65 8.66 -14.86 5.50
N PRO A 66 8.75 -13.64 4.96
CA PRO A 66 9.61 -13.36 3.83
C PRO A 66 11.09 -13.58 4.19
N PRO A 67 11.91 -14.10 3.27
CA PRO A 67 13.35 -14.29 3.51
C PRO A 67 14.08 -12.96 3.76
N ASP A 68 13.57 -11.87 3.18
CA ASP A 68 13.99 -10.50 3.45
C ASP A 68 12.80 -9.72 4.00
N ILE A 69 12.68 -9.69 5.33
CA ILE A 69 11.62 -8.94 6.02
C ILE A 69 11.75 -7.43 5.75
N GLY A 70 12.97 -6.90 5.70
CA GLY A 70 13.23 -5.47 5.55
C GLY A 70 12.61 -4.88 4.29
N LYS A 71 12.64 -5.65 3.20
CA LYS A 71 11.96 -5.28 1.95
C LYS A 71 10.46 -5.00 2.13
N TYR A 72 9.77 -5.78 2.96
CA TYR A 72 8.31 -5.72 3.11
C TYR A 72 7.84 -5.00 4.36
N LEU A 73 8.73 -4.50 5.22
CA LEU A 73 8.37 -3.76 6.43
C LEU A 73 7.58 -2.50 6.08
N LEU A 74 6.45 -2.30 6.76
CA LEU A 74 5.70 -1.05 6.72
C LEU A 74 6.37 0.02 7.58
N HIS A 75 6.45 1.22 7.04
CA HIS A 75 6.99 2.40 7.72
C HIS A 75 5.93 3.49 7.86
N ASP A 76 6.15 4.38 8.83
CA ASP A 76 5.34 5.59 8.96
C ASP A 76 5.44 6.43 7.68
N GLY A 77 4.31 6.85 7.12
CA GLY A 77 4.24 7.61 5.88
C GLY A 77 4.02 6.79 4.61
N ASP A 78 4.17 5.46 4.65
CA ASP A 78 3.87 4.59 3.52
C ASP A 78 2.40 4.76 3.09
N ILE A 79 2.14 4.80 1.78
CA ILE A 79 0.78 4.74 1.25
C ILE A 79 0.53 3.34 0.70
N VAL A 80 -0.41 2.61 1.29
CA VAL A 80 -0.83 1.29 0.79
C VAL A 80 -2.15 1.38 0.04
N ILE A 81 -2.24 0.73 -1.12
CA ILE A 81 -3.42 0.73 -2.00
C ILE A 81 -3.82 -0.70 -2.35
N SER A 82 -5.11 -1.01 -2.21
CA SER A 82 -5.68 -2.29 -2.63
C SER A 82 -5.77 -2.44 -4.16
N ARG A 83 -5.31 -3.58 -4.66
CA ARG A 83 -5.43 -3.99 -6.07
C ARG A 83 -6.58 -4.96 -6.36
N ALA A 84 -7.15 -5.59 -5.33
CA ALA A 84 -8.10 -6.69 -5.49
C ALA A 84 -9.14 -6.67 -4.37
N GLY A 85 -10.39 -7.03 -4.65
CA GLY A 85 -11.48 -6.92 -3.68
C GLY A 85 -11.94 -5.46 -3.55
N SER A 86 -11.62 -4.80 -2.44
CA SER A 86 -11.88 -3.36 -2.21
C SER A 86 -10.95 -2.47 -3.05
N VAL A 87 -10.97 -2.61 -4.38
CA VAL A 87 -10.08 -1.90 -5.31
C VAL A 87 -10.21 -0.38 -5.09
N GLY A 88 -9.07 0.30 -4.97
CA GLY A 88 -9.02 1.75 -4.77
C GLY A 88 -9.09 2.20 -3.31
N TYR A 89 -9.30 1.30 -2.36
CA TYR A 89 -9.11 1.63 -0.95
C TYR A 89 -7.63 1.88 -0.70
N SER A 90 -7.33 3.00 -0.05
CA SER A 90 -5.98 3.40 0.29
C SER A 90 -5.90 3.77 1.77
N TYR A 91 -4.72 3.59 2.34
CA TYR A 91 -4.45 3.91 3.73
C TYR A 91 -3.07 4.54 3.84
N LEU A 92 -3.01 5.70 4.50
CA LEU A 92 -1.76 6.30 4.94
C LEU A 92 -1.33 5.61 6.24
N VAL A 93 -0.22 4.89 6.17
CA VAL A 93 0.34 4.17 7.31
C VAL A 93 0.84 5.18 8.34
N LYS A 94 0.35 5.02 9.58
CA LYS A 94 0.71 5.87 10.72
C LYS A 94 1.12 5.01 11.91
N ASN A 95 2.35 5.21 12.39
CA ASN A 95 2.98 4.51 13.51
C ASN A 95 2.67 3.00 13.52
N PRO A 96 3.00 2.27 12.44
CA PRO A 96 2.70 0.85 12.37
C PRO A 96 3.54 0.08 13.40
N PRO A 97 3.02 -1.03 13.97
CA PRO A 97 3.90 -2.01 14.60
C PRO A 97 4.84 -2.60 13.54
N LYS A 98 5.91 -3.27 13.98
CA LYS A 98 6.76 -4.06 13.07
C LYS A 98 5.88 -5.08 12.33
N SER A 99 5.60 -4.82 11.06
CA SER A 99 4.61 -5.55 10.27
C SER A 99 4.97 -5.48 8.79
N VAL A 100 4.47 -6.45 8.03
CA VAL A 100 4.60 -6.50 6.58
C VAL A 100 3.22 -6.45 5.92
N PHE A 101 3.17 -6.32 4.60
CA PHE A 101 1.92 -6.21 3.85
C PHE A 101 1.78 -7.30 2.78
N ALA A 102 0.55 -7.71 2.52
CA ALA A 102 0.22 -8.77 1.58
C ALA A 102 0.37 -8.33 0.11
N SER A 103 0.66 -9.27 -0.79
CA SER A 103 0.92 -9.02 -2.22
C SER A 103 -0.24 -8.42 -3.02
N TYR A 104 -1.46 -8.42 -2.46
CA TYR A 104 -2.65 -7.76 -3.00
C TYR A 104 -2.68 -6.24 -2.72
N LEU A 105 -1.72 -5.73 -1.94
CA LEU A 105 -1.48 -4.31 -1.70
C LEU A 105 -0.27 -3.80 -2.52
N ILE A 106 -0.34 -2.54 -2.94
CA ILE A 106 0.79 -1.76 -3.46
C ILE A 106 1.21 -0.78 -2.39
N ARG A 107 2.50 -0.69 -2.09
CA ARG A 107 3.10 0.39 -1.31
C ARG A 107 3.75 1.41 -2.24
N PHE A 108 3.57 2.69 -1.92
CA PHE A 108 4.37 3.81 -2.38
C PHE A 108 5.07 4.46 -1.20
#